data_AF-A0A6A4H9Q9-F1
#
_entry.id   AF-A0A6A4H9Q9-F1
#
_cell.length_a   1.000
_cell.length_b   1.000
_cell.length_c   1.000
_cell.angle_alpha   90.00
_cell.angle_beta   90.00
_cell.angle_gamma   90.00
#
_symmetry.space_group_name_H-M   'P 1'
#
loop_
_entity.id
_entity.type
_entity.pdbx_description
1 polymer ?
#
loop_
_entity_poly.entity_id
_entity_poly.type
_entity_poly.pdbx_seq_one_letter_code
_entity_poly.pdbx_strand_id
1 'polypeptide(L)'
;EEISHRTGCWLYLAAHHPNVSGGFIHYASPRLLTEGPEQAEIMHKAAKATFHGLKLARVQETAQLSADLLNTQAQLVESQKKQVEMERELAEYRKDLEAKAQVDTERASLMAQLQHESERN
;
A
#
# COMPACT_ATOMS: atom_id res chain seq x y z
N GLU A 1 -0.60 33.65 -24.17
CA GLU A 1 -0.55 35.13 -24.04
C GLU A 1 -1.48 35.84 -25.03
N GLU A 2 -1.61 35.35 -26.27
CA GLU A 2 -2.41 35.96 -27.35
C GLU A 2 -3.85 36.35 -26.98
N ILE A 3 -4.56 35.52 -26.20
CA ILE A 3 -5.93 35.80 -25.76
C ILE A 3 -6.00 37.11 -24.97
N SER A 4 -5.09 37.32 -24.01
CA SER A 4 -5.08 38.55 -23.20
C SER A 4 -4.77 39.80 -24.02
N HIS A 5 -3.96 39.67 -25.07
CA HIS A 5 -3.66 40.77 -25.98
C HIS A 5 -4.83 41.08 -26.90
N ARG A 6 -5.52 40.04 -27.41
CA ARG A 6 -6.67 40.19 -28.31
C ARG A 6 -7.92 40.72 -27.62
N THR A 7 -8.20 40.27 -26.40
CA THR A 7 -9.39 40.69 -25.66
C THR A 7 -9.15 41.89 -24.75
N GLY A 8 -7.88 42.20 -24.48
CA GLY A 8 -7.50 43.18 -23.47
C GLY A 8 -8.01 42.79 -22.08
N CYS A 9 -8.22 41.50 -21.77
CA CYS A 9 -8.70 41.12 -20.44
C CYS A 9 -7.57 41.08 -19.40
N TRP A 10 -7.96 41.15 -18.13
CA TRP A 10 -7.08 40.77 -17.04
C TRP A 10 -6.93 39.24 -17.04
N LEU A 11 -5.68 38.77 -17.08
CA LEU A 11 -5.38 37.35 -17.08
C LEU A 11 -4.20 37.08 -16.16
N TYR A 12 -4.37 36.12 -15.26
CA TYR A 12 -3.31 35.56 -14.44
C TYR A 12 -3.33 34.05 -14.62
N LEU A 13 -2.17 33.45 -14.92
CA LEU A 13 -2.02 32.02 -15.10
C LEU A 13 -0.81 31.55 -14.31
N ALA A 14 -0.94 30.46 -13.57
CA ALA A 14 0.16 29.89 -12.81
C ALA A 14 0.14 28.36 -12.95
N ALA A 15 1.31 27.77 -13.11
CA ALA A 15 1.47 26.34 -13.26
C ALA A 15 2.69 25.86 -12.48
N HIS A 16 2.55 24.73 -11.78
CA HIS A 16 3.65 24.07 -11.09
C HIS A 16 3.77 22.66 -11.61
N HIS A 17 4.99 22.26 -11.99
CA HIS A 17 5.24 20.87 -12.34
C HIS A 17 5.46 20.05 -11.06
N PRO A 18 4.66 19.00 -10.80
CA PRO A 18 4.66 18.30 -9.51
C PRO A 18 6.01 17.68 -9.11
N ASN A 19 6.90 17.44 -10.07
CA ASN A 19 8.20 16.80 -9.84
C ASN A 19 9.39 17.78 -9.93
N VAL A 20 9.15 19.08 -10.09
CA VAL A 20 10.23 20.08 -10.12
C VAL A 20 10.42 20.66 -8.72
N SER A 21 11.66 20.67 -8.24
CA SER A 21 12.04 21.22 -6.93
C SER A 21 11.93 22.75 -6.87
N GLY A 22 11.94 23.42 -8.03
CA GLY A 22 11.80 24.87 -8.20
C GLY A 22 10.39 25.42 -8.02
N GLY A 23 10.28 26.74 -8.19
CA GLY A 23 9.03 27.49 -8.08
C GLY A 23 8.02 27.19 -9.21
N PHE A 24 6.83 27.76 -9.08
CA PHE A 24 5.82 27.72 -10.13
C PHE A 24 6.11 28.78 -11.21
N ILE A 25 5.79 28.46 -12.45
CA ILE A 25 5.82 29.43 -13.55
C ILE A 25 4.50 30.20 -13.55
N HIS A 26 4.55 31.48 -13.89
CA HIS A 26 3.35 32.29 -13.97
C HIS A 26 3.42 33.31 -15.09
N TYR A 27 2.24 33.75 -15.51
CA TYR A 27 2.01 34.80 -16.49
C TYR A 27 0.94 35.74 -15.94
N ALA A 28 1.19 37.04 -16.03
CA ALA A 28 0.20 38.09 -15.76
C ALA A 28 0.10 38.98 -16.99
N SER A 29 -1.11 39.28 -17.46
CA SER A 29 -1.29 40.14 -18.63
C SER A 29 -0.81 41.57 -18.35
N PRO A 30 -0.27 42.28 -19.37
CA PRO A 30 0.21 43.66 -19.19
C PRO A 30 -0.86 44.60 -18.62
N ARG A 31 -2.12 44.40 -19.02
CA ARG A 31 -3.26 45.18 -18.52
C ARG A 31 -3.53 44.93 -17.04
N LEU A 32 -3.46 43.67 -16.59
CA LEU A 32 -3.59 43.34 -15.17
C LEU A 32 -2.46 43.98 -14.36
N LEU A 33 -1.23 43.93 -14.85
CA LEU A 33 -0.08 44.55 -14.17
C LEU A 33 -0.19 46.08 -14.08
N THR A 34 -0.86 46.70 -15.05
CA THR A 34 -1.01 48.16 -15.14
C THR A 34 -2.21 48.66 -14.33
N GLU A 35 -3.37 47.99 -14.47
CA GLU A 35 -4.65 48.46 -13.91
C GLU A 35 -4.99 47.81 -12.56
N GLY A 36 -4.40 46.66 -12.24
CA GLY A 36 -4.69 45.90 -11.03
C GLY A 36 -3.47 45.21 -10.42
N PRO A 37 -2.38 45.93 -10.11
CA PRO A 37 -1.16 45.34 -9.56
C PRO A 37 -1.40 44.67 -8.20
N GLU A 38 -2.32 45.21 -7.38
CA GLU A 38 -2.69 44.60 -6.10
C GLU A 38 -3.40 43.26 -6.32
N GLN A 39 -4.32 43.19 -7.28
CA GLN A 39 -5.00 41.94 -7.64
C GLN A 39 -4.02 40.90 -8.18
N ALA A 40 -3.04 41.31 -8.99
CA ALA A 40 -1.97 40.44 -9.46
C ALA A 40 -1.16 39.86 -8.30
N GLU A 41 -0.80 40.69 -7.32
CA GLU A 41 -0.06 40.26 -6.13
C GLU A 41 -0.87 39.32 -5.23
N ILE A 42 -2.16 39.60 -5.04
CA ILE A 42 -3.07 38.71 -4.30
C ILE A 42 -3.13 37.33 -4.98
N MET A 43 -3.33 37.30 -6.31
CA MET A 43 -3.36 36.06 -7.08
C MET A 43 -2.03 35.32 -7.01
N HIS A 44 -0.90 36.04 -7.05
CA HIS A 44 0.43 35.45 -6.93
C HIS A 44 0.67 34.81 -5.57
N LYS A 45 0.33 35.51 -4.48
CA LYS A 45 0.42 34.98 -3.12
C LYS A 45 -0.49 33.77 -2.93
N ALA A 46 -1.73 33.83 -3.44
CA ALA A 46 -2.66 32.71 -3.39
C ALA A 46 -2.12 31.49 -4.14
N ALA A 47 -1.62 31.67 -5.38
CA ALA A 47 -1.02 30.59 -6.16
C ALA A 47 0.18 29.96 -5.41
N LYS A 48 1.06 30.79 -4.84
CA LYS A 48 2.20 30.34 -4.05
C LYS A 48 1.77 29.49 -2.86
N ALA A 49 0.79 29.94 -2.09
CA ALA A 49 0.27 29.21 -0.93
C ALA A 49 -0.35 27.87 -1.35
N THR A 50 -1.15 27.86 -2.42
CA THR A 50 -1.78 26.64 -2.95
C THR A 50 -0.75 25.62 -3.39
N PHE A 51 0.23 26.00 -4.22
CA PHE A 51 1.24 25.06 -4.68
C PHE A 51 2.15 24.57 -3.55
N HIS A 52 2.47 25.43 -2.58
CA HIS A 52 3.23 25.03 -1.42
C HIS A 52 2.47 24.00 -0.57
N GLY A 53 1.18 24.26 -0.30
CA GLY A 53 0.31 23.33 0.42
C GLY A 53 0.19 21.98 -0.30
N LEU A 54 -0.02 21.99 -1.62
CA LEU A 54 -0.09 20.76 -2.42
C LEU A 54 1.21 19.96 -2.37
N LYS A 55 2.37 20.64 -2.43
CA LYS A 55 3.69 20.00 -2.32
C LYS A 55 3.87 19.34 -0.95
N LEU A 56 3.50 20.04 0.13
CA LEU A 56 3.59 19.49 1.49
C LEU A 56 2.65 18.29 1.67
N ALA A 57 1.40 18.40 1.23
CA ALA A 57 0.43 17.31 1.29
C ALA A 57 0.94 16.06 0.57
N ARG A 58 1.55 16.22 -0.62
CA ARG A 58 2.14 15.10 -1.36
C ARG A 58 3.33 14.47 -0.63
N VAL A 59 4.18 15.28 -0.01
CA VAL A 59 5.31 14.77 0.79
C VAL A 59 4.77 13.99 2.00
N GLN A 60 3.71 14.47 2.65
CA GLN A 60 3.08 13.76 3.76
C GLN A 60 2.44 12.45 3.32
N GLU A 61 1.70 12.45 2.21
CA GLU A 61 1.07 11.26 1.65
C GLU A 61 2.11 10.20 1.27
N THR A 62 3.18 10.60 0.59
CA THR A 62 4.28 9.68 0.24
C THR A 62 4.99 9.12 1.47
N ALA A 63 5.20 9.91 2.52
CA ALA A 63 5.74 9.43 3.78
C ALA A 63 4.80 8.41 4.46
N GLN A 64 3.50 8.71 4.51
CA GLN A 64 2.48 7.83 5.09
C GLN A 64 2.40 6.50 4.34
N LEU A 65 2.32 6.53 3.02
CA LEU A 65 2.32 5.33 2.18
C LEU A 65 3.56 4.48 2.40
N SER A 66 4.74 5.10 2.61
CA SER A 66 5.96 4.35 2.92
C SER A 66 5.87 3.65 4.28
N ALA A 67 5.29 4.30 5.29
CA ALA A 67 5.11 3.73 6.62
C ALA A 67 4.11 2.57 6.59
N ASP A 68 3.01 2.73 5.86
CA ASP A 68 2.00 1.68 5.68
C ASP A 68 2.57 0.48 4.92
N LEU A 69 3.43 0.71 3.91
CA LEU A 69 4.13 -0.35 3.20
C LEU A 69 5.06 -1.14 4.14
N LEU A 70 5.80 -0.46 5.01
CA LEU A 70 6.66 -1.14 5.99
C LEU A 70 5.85 -1.97 6.99
N ASN A 71 4.72 -1.43 7.47
CA ASN A 71 3.85 -2.13 8.40
C ASN A 71 3.20 -3.37 7.76
N THR A 72 2.67 -3.22 6.54
CA THR A 72 2.08 -4.34 5.80
C THR A 72 3.11 -5.40 5.46
N GLN A 73 4.34 -5.03 5.11
CA GLN A 73 5.44 -5.97 4.91
C GLN A 73 5.79 -6.73 6.20
N ALA A 74 5.81 -6.06 7.35
CA ALA A 74 6.05 -6.71 8.64
C ALA A 74 4.94 -7.71 8.99
N GLN A 75 3.67 -7.34 8.78
CA GLN A 75 2.52 -8.22 8.98
C GLN A 75 2.55 -9.43 8.05
N LEU A 76 2.97 -9.24 6.79
CA LEU A 76 3.13 -10.31 5.82
C LEU A 76 4.18 -11.34 6.31
N VAL A 77 5.33 -10.86 6.78
CA VAL A 77 6.38 -11.74 7.32
C VAL A 77 5.89 -12.50 8.55
N GLU A 78 5.15 -11.84 9.45
CA GLU A 78 4.59 -12.51 10.62
C GLU A 78 3.54 -13.57 10.23
N SER A 79 2.66 -13.24 9.30
CA SER A 79 1.66 -14.17 8.78
C SER A 79 2.29 -15.39 8.10
N GLN A 80 3.34 -15.17 7.30
CA GLN A 80 4.11 -16.25 6.68
C GLN A 80 4.77 -17.16 7.71
N LYS A 81 5.34 -16.60 8.78
CA LYS A 81 5.91 -17.41 9.88
C LYS A 81 4.83 -18.28 10.53
N LYS A 82 3.66 -17.71 10.84
CA LYS A 82 2.52 -18.45 11.41
C LYS A 82 2.03 -19.54 10.46
N GLN A 83 1.98 -19.28 9.16
CA GLN A 83 1.62 -20.31 8.16
C GLN A 83 2.60 -21.48 8.19
N VAL A 84 3.91 -21.20 8.17
CA VAL A 84 4.93 -22.26 8.22
C VAL A 84 4.84 -23.07 9.52
N GLU A 85 4.59 -22.42 10.65
CA GLU A 85 4.43 -23.09 11.94
C GLU A 85 3.18 -23.97 11.97
N MET A 86 2.03 -23.46 11.49
CA MET A 86 0.79 -24.24 11.38
C MET A 86 0.94 -25.41 10.41
N GLU A 87 1.65 -25.24 9.29
CA GLU A 87 1.95 -26.33 8.36
C GLU A 87 2.82 -27.42 9.00
N ARG A 88 3.78 -27.04 9.86
CA ARG A 88 4.58 -28.00 10.63
C ARG A 88 3.72 -28.78 11.63
N GLU A 89 2.90 -28.10 12.41
CA GLU A 89 2.00 -28.74 13.37
C GLU A 89 1.03 -29.71 12.67
N LEU A 90 0.48 -29.32 11.52
CA LEU A 90 -0.38 -30.20 10.71
C LEU A 90 0.38 -31.43 10.19
N ALA A 91 1.66 -31.28 9.81
CA ALA A 91 2.48 -32.40 9.37
C ALA A 91 2.79 -33.37 10.52
N GLU A 92 3.02 -32.87 11.74
CA GLU A 92 3.21 -33.70 12.94
C GLU A 92 1.93 -34.45 13.30
N TYR A 93 0.79 -33.75 13.34
CA TYR A 93 -0.50 -34.38 13.64
C TYR A 93 -0.87 -35.49 12.63
N ARG A 94 -0.55 -35.28 11.35
CA ARG A 94 -0.74 -36.31 10.31
C ARG A 94 0.11 -37.56 10.58
N LYS A 95 1.38 -37.39 10.94
CA LYS A 95 2.26 -38.53 11.27
C LYS A 95 1.75 -39.30 12.49
N ASP A 96 1.27 -38.60 13.52
CA ASP A 96 0.73 -39.24 14.71
C ASP A 96 -0.55 -40.04 14.42
N LEU A 97 -1.41 -39.54 13.53
CA LEU A 97 -2.59 -40.26 13.07
C LEU A 97 -2.22 -41.51 12.27
N GLU A 98 -1.23 -41.42 11.38
CA GLU A 98 -0.72 -42.55 10.61
C GLU A 98 -0.13 -43.63 11.53
N ALA A 99 0.67 -43.23 12.53
CA ALA A 99 1.26 -44.15 13.50
C ALA A 99 0.17 -44.86 14.33
N LYS A 100 -0.85 -44.15 14.79
CA LYS A 100 -2.00 -44.75 15.50
C LYS A 100 -2.75 -45.73 14.61
N ALA A 101 -3.01 -45.37 13.35
CA ALA A 101 -3.68 -46.25 12.41
C ALA A 101 -2.88 -47.55 12.17
N GLN A 102 -1.55 -47.47 12.07
CA GLN A 102 -0.69 -48.65 11.96
C GLN A 102 -0.80 -49.57 13.18
N VAL A 103 -0.69 -49.02 14.39
CA VAL A 103 -0.85 -49.80 15.63
C VAL A 103 -2.22 -50.47 15.72
N ASP A 104 -3.28 -49.77 15.32
CA ASP A 104 -4.64 -50.34 15.30
C ASP A 104 -4.76 -51.48 14.29
N THR A 105 -4.14 -51.36 13.11
CA THR A 105 -4.11 -52.47 12.12
C THR A 105 -3.31 -53.67 12.61
N GLU A 106 -2.15 -53.45 13.25
CA GLU A 106 -1.33 -54.51 13.83
C GLU A 106 -2.10 -55.25 14.93
N ARG A 107 -2.74 -54.50 15.83
CA ARG A 107 -3.58 -55.04 16.90
C ARG A 107 -4.74 -55.86 16.34
N ALA A 108 -5.42 -55.38 15.30
CA ALA A 108 -6.50 -56.11 14.65
C ALA A 108 -5.99 -57.43 14.03
N SER A 109 -4.82 -57.41 13.39
CA SER A 109 -4.21 -58.62 12.81
C SER A 109 -3.84 -59.66 13.87
N LEU A 110 -3.29 -59.23 15.01
CA LEU A 110 -2.92 -60.11 16.11
C LEU A 110 -4.16 -60.76 16.74
N MET A 111 -5.24 -60.00 16.90
CA MET A 111 -6.51 -60.54 17.41
C MET A 111 -7.10 -61.60 16.47
N ALA A 112 -7.03 -61.37 15.15
CA ALA A 112 -7.49 -62.35 14.17
C ALA A 112 -6.66 -63.64 14.19
N GLN A 113 -5.34 -63.54 14.38
CA GLN A 113 -4.45 -64.70 14.53
C GLN A 113 -4.78 -65.52 15.79
N LEU A 114 -4.98 -64.85 16.93
CA LEU A 114 -5.35 -65.51 18.19
C LEU A 114 -6.71 -66.21 18.11
N GLN A 115 -7.70 -65.61 17.44
CA GLN A 115 -8.99 -66.26 17.19
C GLN A 115 -8.82 -67.53 16.36
N HIS A 116 -8.08 -67.46 15.26
CA HIS A 116 -7.84 -68.60 14.39
C HIS A 116 -7.02 -69.71 15.08
N GLU A 117 -6.09 -69.39 15.99
CA GLU A 117 -5.41 -70.39 16.81
C GLU A 117 -6.34 -71.03 17.85
N SER A 118 -7.25 -70.25 18.44
CA SER A 118 -8.22 -70.77 19.42
C SER A 118 -9.26 -71.70 18.80
N GLU A 119 -9.60 -71.51 17.52
CA GLU A 119 -10.53 -72.37 16.77
C GLU A 119 -9.88 -73.66 16.24
N ARG A 120 -8.54 -73.76 16.30
CA ARG A 120 -7.76 -74.89 15.78
C ARG A 120 -7.36 -75.93 16.84
N ASN A 121 -7.50 -75.59 18.13
CA ASN A 121 -7.29 -76.48 19.29
C ASN A 121 -8.62 -77.00 19.80
#